data_AF-A0A261BHQ0-F1
#
_entry.id   AF-A0A261BHQ0-F1
#
_cell.length_a   1.000
_cell.length_b   1.000
_cell.length_c   1.000
_cell.angle_alpha   90.00
_cell.angle_beta   90.00
_cell.angle_gamma   90.00
#
_symmetry.space_group_name_H-M   'P 1'
#
loop_
_entity.id
_entity.type
_entity.pdbx_description
1 polymer ?
#
loop_
_entity_poly.entity_id
_entity_poly.type
_entity_poly.pdbx_seq_one_letter_code
_entity_poly.pdbx_strand_id
1 'polypeptide(L)'
;MYRQVFGYLGLSMELRYTCRGYDQDLVIFSMKRDPRIFSSGETSNIRCVSPSSSNYPDGDHYWWIGDVMVTMPMFACYRREGCKCPRIHDASPGRLGVLDNTKYLNHREQFSAKLTISDACEVSGDISKSTVDNFFLLLIRYPQNPIFFSRFSPAHNKNEPVELTDLNCVQEGDKYVWNHGHVKIADFIEMTLLSDEECGCDDLYTINGIEATRVEGSCNVFRVTAPDSSFFIMMSDDTGSEYIPMTNSLPWDVSIAQMTCVNKSWYYSGHQMTAPDYKCPCEEILYSQDIASYTLDKDTCRLNLSCANEKTLRITSTNNDPMTFSPGSPIDIQCAKQPATAGVNCN
;
A
#
# COMPACT_ATOMS: atom_id res chain seq x y z
N MET A 1 6.78 25.90 -20.77
CA MET A 1 6.47 25.87 -22.21
C MET A 1 5.04 26.40 -22.37
N TYR A 2 4.87 27.56 -23.00
CA TYR A 2 3.54 28.19 -23.17
C TYR A 2 2.81 27.57 -24.37
N ARG A 3 1.54 27.18 -24.20
CA ARG A 3 0.70 26.63 -25.28
C ARG A 3 -0.39 27.63 -25.61
N GLN A 4 -0.44 28.13 -26.85
CA GLN A 4 -1.55 28.96 -27.35
C GLN A 4 -2.81 28.09 -27.54
N VAL A 5 -3.98 28.59 -27.13
CA VAL A 5 -5.27 27.87 -27.24
C VAL A 5 -6.42 28.84 -27.55
N PHE A 6 -7.37 28.38 -28.37
CA PHE A 6 -8.55 29.10 -28.87
C PHE A 6 -9.78 28.92 -27.94
N GLY A 7 -10.59 29.97 -27.74
CA GLY A 7 -11.85 29.94 -26.98
C GLY A 7 -13.10 30.11 -27.87
N TYR A 8 -14.26 29.59 -27.42
CA TYR A 8 -15.57 29.76 -28.06
C TYR A 8 -16.37 30.85 -27.34
N LEU A 9 -17.02 31.75 -28.08
CA LEU A 9 -17.92 32.79 -27.55
C LEU A 9 -19.38 32.37 -27.79
N GLY A 10 -20.18 32.31 -26.72
CA GLY A 10 -21.64 32.15 -26.79
C GLY A 10 -22.39 33.49 -26.82
N LEU A 11 -23.72 33.45 -26.92
CA LEU A 11 -24.63 34.61 -26.88
C LEU A 11 -24.56 35.41 -25.55
N SER A 12 -24.02 34.80 -24.50
CA SER A 12 -23.44 35.50 -23.34
C SER A 12 -21.92 35.56 -23.51
N MET A 13 -21.34 36.76 -23.48
CA MET A 13 -19.88 37.01 -23.59
C MET A 13 -19.08 36.56 -22.34
N GLU A 14 -19.36 35.36 -21.83
CA GLU A 14 -18.62 34.74 -20.73
C GLU A 14 -17.58 33.77 -21.31
N LEU A 15 -16.31 33.97 -20.98
CA LEU A 15 -15.24 33.04 -21.35
C LEU A 15 -15.04 32.05 -20.21
N ARG A 16 -15.39 30.79 -20.46
CA ARG A 16 -15.04 29.68 -19.56
C ARG A 16 -13.75 29.05 -20.05
N TYR A 17 -12.68 29.25 -19.30
CA TYR A 17 -11.38 28.67 -19.58
C TYR A 17 -10.93 27.79 -18.42
N THR A 18 -10.55 26.55 -18.73
CA THR A 18 -9.94 25.63 -17.78
C THR A 18 -8.64 25.08 -18.37
N CYS A 19 -7.59 25.01 -17.55
CA CYS A 19 -6.37 24.33 -17.96
C CYS A 19 -6.65 22.84 -18.08
N ARG A 20 -6.05 22.19 -19.10
CA ARG A 20 -6.26 20.76 -19.34
C ARG A 20 -5.57 19.87 -18.29
N GLY A 21 -4.60 20.42 -17.55
CA GLY A 21 -3.95 19.77 -16.41
C GLY A 21 -4.59 20.22 -15.10
N TYR A 22 -4.85 19.26 -14.21
CA TYR A 22 -5.37 19.52 -12.85
C TYR A 22 -4.36 20.25 -11.93
N ASP A 23 -3.10 20.35 -12.33
CA ASP A 23 -1.98 20.97 -11.63
C ASP A 23 -1.49 22.25 -12.32
N GLN A 24 -2.32 22.78 -13.21
CA GLN A 24 -2.04 24.00 -13.93
C GLN A 24 -2.95 25.10 -13.41
N ASP A 25 -2.32 26.16 -12.90
CA ASP A 25 -3.02 27.38 -12.59
C ASP A 25 -3.27 28.14 -13.90
N LEU A 26 -4.47 28.69 -14.02
CA LEU A 26 -4.77 29.66 -15.07
C LEU A 26 -4.13 30.99 -14.65
N VAL A 27 -3.14 31.43 -15.42
CA VAL A 27 -2.48 32.71 -15.24
C VAL A 27 -2.97 33.67 -16.30
N ILE A 28 -3.48 34.82 -15.87
CA ILE A 28 -3.95 35.87 -16.77
C ILE A 28 -3.03 37.08 -16.62
N PHE A 29 -2.35 37.42 -17.72
CA PHE A 29 -1.48 38.58 -17.81
C PHE A 29 -2.24 39.75 -18.41
N SER A 30 -1.93 40.97 -17.96
CA SER A 30 -2.39 42.20 -18.59
C SER A 30 -1.25 43.21 -18.67
N MET A 31 -1.28 44.09 -19.68
CA MET A 31 -0.27 45.12 -19.79
C MET A 31 -0.33 46.04 -18.56
N LYS A 32 0.81 46.19 -17.87
CA LYS A 32 1.01 47.08 -16.71
C LYS A 32 0.38 46.61 -15.38
N ARG A 33 0.03 45.33 -15.23
CA ARG A 33 -0.36 44.76 -13.92
C ARG A 33 0.31 43.43 -13.67
N ASP A 34 0.42 43.08 -12.39
CA ASP A 34 0.85 41.75 -11.98
C ASP A 34 -0.12 40.68 -12.51
N PRO A 35 0.40 39.50 -12.89
CA PRO A 35 -0.43 38.41 -13.36
C PRO A 35 -1.40 37.95 -12.27
N ARG A 36 -2.66 37.72 -12.65
CA ARG A 36 -3.67 37.13 -11.76
C ARG A 36 -3.65 35.62 -11.95
N ILE A 37 -3.53 34.88 -10.85
CA ILE A 37 -3.43 33.42 -10.84
C ILE A 37 -4.74 32.87 -10.27
N PHE A 38 -5.37 31.96 -11.01
CA PHE A 38 -6.55 31.21 -10.59
C PHE A 38 -6.14 29.76 -10.37
N SER A 39 -6.39 29.26 -9.16
CA SER A 39 -6.00 27.88 -8.83
C SER A 39 -6.88 26.88 -9.57
N SER A 40 -6.37 25.66 -9.78
CA SER A 40 -7.16 24.57 -10.36
C SER A 40 -8.49 24.38 -9.62
N GLY A 41 -9.60 24.41 -10.37
CA GLY A 41 -10.97 24.29 -9.83
C GLY A 41 -11.62 25.60 -9.36
N GLU A 42 -10.87 26.70 -9.30
CA GLU A 42 -11.42 28.03 -9.02
C GLU A 42 -12.18 28.55 -10.25
N THR A 43 -13.43 28.98 -10.07
CA THR A 43 -14.21 29.58 -11.15
C THR A 43 -13.72 30.99 -11.44
N SER A 44 -13.05 31.18 -12.57
CA SER A 44 -12.66 32.51 -13.04
C SER A 44 -13.87 33.23 -13.65
N ASN A 45 -14.33 34.30 -12.99
CA ASN A 45 -15.38 35.16 -13.54
C ASN A 45 -14.78 36.11 -14.57
N ILE A 46 -14.70 35.64 -15.82
CA ILE A 46 -14.11 36.36 -16.95
C ILE A 46 -15.22 36.72 -17.94
N ARG A 47 -15.47 38.02 -18.11
CA ARG A 47 -16.54 38.54 -18.97
C ARG A 47 -15.98 39.51 -19.99
N CYS A 48 -16.32 39.31 -21.25
CA CYS A 48 -16.09 40.30 -22.29
C CYS A 48 -17.28 41.28 -22.29
N VAL A 49 -16.99 42.57 -22.34
CA VAL A 49 -17.98 43.65 -22.38
C VAL A 49 -17.67 44.62 -23.51
N SER A 50 -18.71 45.06 -24.20
CA SER A 50 -18.62 46.17 -25.13
C SER A 50 -18.71 47.50 -24.38
N PRO A 51 -17.96 48.54 -24.79
CA PRO A 51 -18.08 49.88 -24.21
C PRO A 51 -19.52 50.41 -24.36
N SER A 52 -20.02 51.09 -23.35
CA SER A 52 -21.39 51.60 -23.31
C SER A 52 -21.64 52.83 -24.18
N SER A 53 -20.61 53.39 -24.82
CA SER A 53 -20.73 54.62 -25.63
C SER A 53 -20.46 54.35 -27.11
N SER A 54 -21.41 54.75 -27.96
CA SER A 54 -21.40 54.69 -29.43
C SER A 54 -20.27 55.47 -30.12
N ASN A 55 -19.33 56.04 -29.36
CA ASN A 55 -18.23 56.86 -29.87
C ASN A 55 -16.92 56.08 -30.04
N TYR A 56 -16.88 54.82 -29.60
CA TYR A 56 -15.76 53.93 -29.92
C TYR A 56 -16.05 53.25 -31.26
N PRO A 57 -15.09 53.21 -32.19
CA PRO A 57 -15.25 52.48 -33.43
C PRO A 57 -15.66 51.03 -33.12
N ASP A 58 -16.67 50.53 -33.83
CA ASP A 58 -17.17 49.16 -33.69
C ASP A 58 -15.99 48.17 -33.69
N GLY A 59 -15.72 47.55 -32.53
CA GLY A 59 -14.66 46.53 -32.40
C GLY A 59 -13.89 46.52 -31.09
N ASP A 60 -13.94 47.58 -30.29
CA ASP A 60 -13.23 47.60 -29.00
C ASP A 60 -13.98 46.77 -27.95
N HIS A 61 -13.31 45.75 -27.41
CA HIS A 61 -13.82 44.89 -26.33
C HIS A 61 -12.92 44.97 -25.11
N TYR A 62 -13.53 44.98 -23.93
CA TYR A 62 -12.83 44.91 -22.66
C TYR A 62 -13.16 43.61 -21.94
N TRP A 63 -12.22 43.13 -21.13
CA TRP A 63 -12.36 41.92 -20.34
C TRP A 63 -12.39 42.30 -18.86
N TRP A 64 -13.50 42.00 -18.18
CA TRP A 64 -13.55 41.97 -16.73
C TRP A 64 -13.03 40.63 -16.24
N ILE A 65 -11.98 40.68 -15.42
CA ILE A 65 -11.41 39.53 -14.73
C ILE A 65 -11.58 39.80 -13.24
N GLY A 66 -12.64 39.24 -12.65
CA GLY A 66 -13.10 39.65 -11.32
C GLY A 66 -13.53 41.12 -11.33
N ASP A 67 -12.83 41.94 -10.55
CA ASP A 67 -13.03 43.37 -10.34
C ASP A 67 -12.10 44.26 -11.20
N VAL A 68 -11.36 43.67 -12.13
CA VAL A 68 -10.37 44.38 -12.95
C VAL A 68 -10.75 44.34 -14.43
N MET A 69 -10.78 45.51 -15.06
CA MET A 69 -10.96 45.66 -16.51
C MET A 69 -9.61 45.68 -17.25
N VAL A 70 -9.47 44.88 -18.31
CA VAL A 70 -8.27 44.80 -19.15
C VAL A 70 -8.62 44.77 -20.64
N THR A 71 -7.76 45.30 -21.51
CA THR A 71 -8.00 45.40 -22.96
C THR A 71 -7.43 44.22 -23.76
N MET A 72 -6.36 43.59 -23.28
CA MET A 72 -5.66 42.51 -23.98
C MET A 72 -5.15 41.46 -22.97
N PRO A 73 -6.03 40.63 -22.40
CA PRO A 73 -5.57 39.56 -21.52
C PRO A 73 -4.81 38.50 -22.31
N MET A 74 -3.70 38.02 -21.77
CA MET A 74 -3.06 36.80 -22.25
C MET A 74 -3.28 35.70 -21.22
N PHE A 75 -3.76 34.54 -21.69
CA PHE A 75 -4.02 33.38 -20.85
C PHE A 75 -2.89 32.36 -21.02
N ALA A 76 -2.37 31.87 -19.90
CA ALA A 76 -1.43 30.76 -19.90
C ALA A 76 -1.84 29.76 -18.82
N CYS A 77 -1.49 28.50 -19.06
CA CYS A 77 -1.48 27.48 -18.02
C CYS A 77 -0.05 27.37 -17.49
N TYR A 78 0.13 27.68 -16.22
CA TYR A 78 1.41 27.58 -15.54
C TYR A 78 1.38 26.41 -14.55
N ARG A 79 2.41 25.59 -14.60
CA ARG A 79 2.65 24.54 -13.61
C ARG A 79 3.60 25.11 -12.57
N ARG A 80 3.17 25.22 -11.31
CA ARG A 80 4.07 25.64 -10.22
C ARG A 80 5.26 24.69 -10.15
N GLU A 81 6.45 25.21 -9.82
CA GLU A 81 7.60 24.41 -9.40
C GLU A 81 7.36 23.87 -7.97
N GLY A 82 6.28 23.12 -7.79
CA GLY A 82 5.97 22.42 -6.54
C GLY A 82 6.69 21.09 -6.45
N CYS A 83 6.12 20.14 -5.70
CA CYS A 83 6.67 18.81 -5.56
C CYS A 83 7.05 18.19 -6.92
N LYS A 84 8.32 17.79 -7.06
CA LYS A 84 8.84 17.25 -8.33
C LYS A 84 8.47 15.80 -8.57
N CYS A 85 7.91 15.11 -7.57
CA CYS A 85 7.50 13.73 -7.72
C CYS A 85 6.32 13.55 -8.67
N PRO A 86 6.16 12.35 -9.25
CA PRO A 86 4.98 11.99 -10.02
C PRO A 86 3.71 12.25 -9.24
N ARG A 87 2.63 12.60 -9.93
CA ARG A 87 1.36 12.81 -9.25
C ARG A 87 0.80 11.48 -8.75
N ILE A 88 0.21 11.50 -7.56
CA ILE A 88 -0.63 10.42 -7.06
C ILE A 88 -2.07 10.75 -7.42
N HIS A 89 -2.77 9.81 -8.05
CA HIS A 89 -4.12 10.00 -8.54
C HIS A 89 -5.15 9.44 -7.56
N ASP A 90 -6.28 10.12 -7.38
CA ASP A 90 -7.41 9.52 -6.67
C ASP A 90 -8.04 8.45 -7.58
N ALA A 91 -8.20 7.24 -7.08
CA ALA A 91 -8.92 6.19 -7.78
C ALA A 91 -10.44 6.41 -7.63
N SER A 92 -11.17 6.24 -8.73
CA SER A 92 -12.63 6.23 -8.68
C SER A 92 -13.13 4.95 -8.00
N PRO A 93 -14.26 4.98 -7.26
CA PRO A 93 -14.90 3.76 -6.79
C PRO A 93 -15.12 2.75 -7.94
N GLY A 94 -14.88 1.47 -7.67
CA GLY A 94 -14.96 0.39 -8.66
C GLY A 94 -13.71 0.20 -9.52
N ARG A 95 -12.68 1.06 -9.36
CA ARG A 95 -11.41 0.93 -10.07
C ARG A 95 -10.73 -0.42 -9.82
N LEU A 96 -10.87 -0.97 -8.62
CA LEU A 96 -10.26 -2.26 -8.25
C LEU A 96 -10.82 -3.44 -9.07
N GLY A 97 -12.03 -3.34 -9.62
CA GLY A 97 -12.63 -4.38 -10.47
C GLY A 97 -12.08 -4.43 -11.89
N VAL A 98 -11.36 -3.40 -12.32
CA VAL A 98 -10.84 -3.27 -13.70
C VAL A 98 -9.42 -3.83 -13.83
N LEU A 99 -8.65 -3.88 -12.73
CA LEU A 99 -7.27 -4.33 -12.75
C LEU A 99 -7.16 -5.78 -12.25
N ASP A 100 -6.48 -6.62 -13.00
CA ASP A 100 -6.36 -8.06 -12.69
C ASP A 100 -5.78 -8.30 -11.30
N ASN A 101 -4.74 -7.55 -10.93
CA ASN A 101 -4.02 -7.62 -9.65
C ASN A 101 -4.80 -7.06 -8.44
N THR A 102 -6.00 -6.51 -8.65
CA THR A 102 -6.87 -6.01 -7.57
C THR A 102 -8.29 -6.55 -7.63
N LYS A 103 -8.62 -7.38 -8.63
CA LYS A 103 -9.99 -7.84 -8.89
C LYS A 103 -10.62 -8.55 -7.68
N TYR A 104 -9.81 -9.25 -6.90
CA TYR A 104 -10.25 -9.92 -5.67
C TYR A 104 -10.78 -8.94 -4.62
N LEU A 105 -10.42 -7.66 -4.66
CA LEU A 105 -10.91 -6.62 -3.74
C LEU A 105 -12.18 -5.91 -4.23
N ASN A 106 -12.68 -6.21 -5.42
CA ASN A 106 -13.77 -5.45 -6.05
C ASN A 106 -15.11 -5.52 -5.29
N HIS A 107 -15.31 -6.55 -4.48
CA HIS A 107 -16.53 -6.74 -3.70
C HIS A 107 -16.61 -5.83 -2.47
N ARG A 108 -15.48 -5.24 -2.07
CA ARG A 108 -15.42 -4.34 -0.93
C ARG A 108 -15.89 -2.95 -1.30
N GLU A 109 -16.50 -2.29 -0.32
CA GLU A 109 -16.86 -0.90 -0.44
C GLU A 109 -15.59 -0.05 -0.60
N GLN A 110 -15.62 0.83 -1.62
CA GLN A 110 -14.51 1.68 -2.02
C GLN A 110 -14.96 3.13 -1.91
N PHE A 111 -14.12 3.96 -1.30
CA PHE A 111 -14.36 5.39 -1.20
C PHE A 111 -13.21 6.16 -1.84
N SER A 112 -13.53 7.32 -2.42
CA SER A 112 -12.49 8.23 -2.89
C SER A 112 -11.68 8.69 -1.67
N ALA A 113 -10.37 8.44 -1.71
CA ALA A 113 -9.44 9.28 -0.99
C ALA A 113 -9.34 10.61 -1.74
N LYS A 114 -9.16 11.72 -1.03
CA LYS A 114 -8.71 12.97 -1.66
C LYS A 114 -7.33 13.28 -1.11
N LEU A 115 -6.33 13.26 -1.98
CA LEU A 115 -4.96 13.60 -1.61
C LEU A 115 -4.66 15.08 -1.79
N THR A 116 -3.83 15.58 -0.88
CA THR A 116 -3.18 16.88 -1.02
C THR A 116 -1.68 16.65 -0.94
N ILE A 117 -0.94 17.16 -1.92
CA ILE A 117 0.52 17.12 -1.95
C ILE A 117 1.01 18.57 -1.82
N SER A 118 1.79 18.85 -0.77
CA SER A 118 2.36 20.18 -0.54
C SER A 118 3.50 20.49 -1.52
N ASP A 119 3.92 21.76 -1.59
CA ASP A 119 5.10 22.14 -2.37
C ASP A 119 6.40 21.50 -1.83
N ALA A 120 6.41 21.11 -0.55
CA ALA A 120 7.49 20.36 0.10
C ALA A 120 7.42 18.84 -0.13
N CYS A 121 6.54 18.36 -1.00
CA CYS A 121 6.27 16.93 -1.24
C CYS A 121 5.69 16.16 -0.04
N GLU A 122 5.09 16.85 0.93
CA GLU A 122 4.37 16.18 2.01
C GLU A 122 3.00 15.77 1.49
N VAL A 123 2.60 14.53 1.77
CA VAL A 123 1.33 13.97 1.31
C VAL A 123 0.39 13.87 2.49
N SER A 124 -0.83 14.40 2.34
CA SER A 124 -1.93 14.18 3.28
C SER A 124 -3.14 13.61 2.57
N GLY A 125 -3.87 12.73 3.25
CA GLY A 125 -5.11 12.12 2.77
C GLY A 125 -6.30 12.59 3.57
N ASP A 126 -7.32 13.10 2.89
CA ASP A 126 -8.64 13.33 3.46
C ASP A 126 -9.43 12.02 3.44
N ILE A 127 -9.73 11.51 4.64
CA ILE A 127 -10.43 10.26 4.90
C ILE A 127 -11.90 10.45 5.29
N SER A 128 -12.40 11.69 5.28
CA SER A 128 -13.75 12.05 5.75
C SER A 128 -14.88 11.41 4.94
N LYS A 129 -14.57 10.96 3.71
CA LYS A 129 -15.53 10.29 2.82
C LYS A 129 -15.83 8.84 3.22
N SER A 130 -15.04 8.23 4.09
CA SER A 130 -15.30 6.87 4.56
C SER A 130 -16.54 6.85 5.47
N THR A 131 -17.55 6.06 5.12
CA THR A 131 -18.75 5.85 5.95
C THR A 131 -18.60 4.71 6.96
N VAL A 132 -17.49 3.95 6.87
CA VAL A 132 -17.19 2.78 7.70
C VAL A 132 -16.12 3.10 8.72
N ASP A 133 -16.11 2.38 9.84
CA ASP A 133 -15.20 2.71 10.96
C ASP A 133 -13.83 2.06 10.82
N ASN A 134 -13.77 0.88 10.22
CA ASN A 134 -12.52 0.22 9.87
C ASN A 134 -12.32 0.28 8.35
N PHE A 135 -11.20 0.84 7.91
CA PHE A 135 -10.83 0.89 6.50
C PHE A 135 -9.33 1.06 6.32
N PHE A 136 -8.87 0.77 5.11
CA PHE A 136 -7.49 0.97 4.70
C PHE A 136 -7.38 2.07 3.66
N LEU A 137 -6.26 2.78 3.70
CA LEU A 137 -5.75 3.51 2.56
C LEU A 137 -4.95 2.55 1.68
N LEU A 138 -5.38 2.38 0.44
CA LEU A 138 -4.79 1.45 -0.50
C LEU A 138 -4.07 2.21 -1.61
N LEU A 139 -2.78 1.92 -1.81
CA LEU A 139 -2.03 2.33 -2.99
C LEU A 139 -2.20 1.29 -4.09
N ILE A 140 -2.91 1.65 -5.14
CA ILE A 140 -3.06 0.85 -6.34
C ILE A 140 -1.83 1.09 -7.21
N ARG A 141 -1.13 0.01 -7.53
CA ARG A 141 0.01 0.00 -8.43
C ARG A 141 -0.36 -0.77 -9.68
N TYR A 142 0.15 -0.34 -10.82
CA TYR A 142 0.00 -1.08 -12.07
C TYR A 142 1.38 -1.37 -12.66
N PRO A 143 1.71 -2.63 -12.98
CA PRO A 143 0.89 -3.86 -12.89
C PRO A 143 1.04 -4.65 -11.57
N GLN A 144 1.60 -4.05 -10.51
CA GLN A 144 1.98 -4.75 -9.27
C GLN A 144 0.84 -4.81 -8.25
N ASN A 145 0.85 -5.81 -7.35
CA ASN A 145 -0.16 -5.90 -6.27
C ASN A 145 -0.26 -4.62 -5.44
N PRO A 146 -1.48 -4.24 -5.01
CA PRO A 146 -1.68 -3.01 -4.26
C PRO A 146 -0.98 -3.08 -2.89
N ILE A 147 -0.71 -1.92 -2.29
CA ILE A 147 -0.13 -1.81 -0.95
C ILE A 147 -1.21 -1.30 0.00
N PHE A 148 -1.46 -2.03 1.08
CA PHE A 148 -2.21 -1.54 2.23
C PHE A 148 -1.30 -0.60 3.01
N PHE A 149 -1.50 0.70 2.86
CA PHE A 149 -0.56 1.73 3.29
C PHE A 149 -0.79 2.17 4.74
N SER A 150 -2.03 2.53 5.05
CA SER A 150 -2.42 2.89 6.42
C SER A 150 -3.77 2.26 6.76
N ARG A 151 -3.94 1.95 8.03
CA ARG A 151 -5.20 1.46 8.58
C ARG A 151 -5.81 2.56 9.45
N PHE A 152 -7.12 2.73 9.32
CA PHE A 152 -7.91 3.58 10.19
C PHE A 152 -8.89 2.73 10.98
N SER A 153 -9.03 3.08 12.25
CA SER A 153 -9.93 2.43 13.20
C SER A 153 -10.94 3.44 13.74
N PRO A 154 -11.98 2.99 14.47
CA PRO A 154 -13.01 3.89 15.00
C PRO A 154 -12.46 5.03 15.88
N ALA A 155 -11.27 4.87 16.45
CA ALA A 155 -10.61 5.89 17.27
C ALA A 155 -10.04 7.06 16.47
N HIS A 156 -9.88 6.94 15.16
CA HIS A 156 -9.30 7.99 14.31
C HIS A 156 -10.33 9.09 13.99
N ASN A 157 -9.90 10.35 14.09
CA ASN A 157 -10.72 11.49 13.71
C ASN A 157 -10.78 11.63 12.18
N LYS A 158 -11.90 11.20 11.58
CA LYS A 158 -12.09 11.25 10.11
C LYS A 158 -12.22 12.68 9.55
N ASN A 159 -12.38 13.70 10.39
CA ASN A 159 -12.54 15.10 9.96
C ASN A 159 -11.20 15.82 9.75
N GLU A 160 -10.09 15.21 10.17
CA GLU A 160 -8.76 15.77 10.02
C GLU A 160 -8.02 15.04 8.90
N PRO A 161 -7.36 15.76 7.97
CA PRO A 161 -6.46 15.14 7.01
C PRO A 161 -5.34 14.39 7.74
N VAL A 162 -5.02 13.20 7.23
CA VAL A 162 -3.98 12.36 7.81
C VAL A 162 -2.70 12.53 7.01
N GLU A 163 -1.60 12.85 7.68
CA GLU A 163 -0.28 12.89 7.06
C GLU A 163 0.23 11.49 6.75
N LEU A 164 0.71 11.29 5.53
CA LEU A 164 1.22 10.01 5.03
C LEU A 164 2.75 10.02 5.07
N THR A 165 3.31 10.05 6.28
CA THR A 165 4.75 10.27 6.53
C THR A 165 5.66 9.18 5.93
N ASP A 166 5.12 8.00 5.66
CA ASP A 166 5.88 6.91 5.06
C ASP A 166 6.08 7.08 3.55
N LEU A 167 5.36 8.01 2.91
CA LEU A 167 5.57 8.40 1.51
C LEU A 167 6.63 9.49 1.41
N ASN A 168 7.74 9.15 0.76
CA ASN A 168 8.86 10.07 0.58
C ASN A 168 9.15 10.28 -0.90
N CYS A 169 9.27 11.56 -1.29
CA CYS A 169 9.70 11.94 -2.63
C CYS A 169 11.22 11.99 -2.71
N VAL A 170 11.83 11.10 -3.48
CA VAL A 170 13.30 10.97 -3.56
C VAL A 170 13.76 11.18 -5.01
N GLN A 171 14.89 11.87 -5.18
CA GLN A 171 15.54 11.97 -6.49
C GLN A 171 16.44 10.75 -6.73
N GLU A 172 16.11 9.95 -7.76
CA GLU A 172 16.90 8.83 -8.24
C GLU A 172 17.42 9.15 -9.64
N GLY A 173 18.70 9.53 -9.72
CA GLY A 173 19.32 9.99 -10.97
C GLY A 173 18.70 11.31 -11.46
N ASP A 174 18.08 11.27 -12.63
CA ASP A 174 17.42 12.41 -13.29
C ASP A 174 15.92 12.51 -13.00
N LYS A 175 15.35 11.57 -12.22
CA LYS A 175 13.91 11.49 -11.96
C LYS A 175 13.62 11.55 -10.47
N TYR A 176 12.42 12.03 -10.14
CA TYR A 176 11.87 11.93 -8.79
C TYR A 176 10.89 10.76 -8.73
N VAL A 177 10.89 10.03 -7.63
CA VAL A 177 10.06 8.83 -7.42
C VAL A 177 9.49 8.80 -6.01
N TRP A 178 8.36 8.10 -5.84
CA TRP A 178 7.77 7.85 -4.53
C TRP A 178 8.31 6.56 -3.93
N ASN A 179 8.77 6.66 -2.68
CA ASN A 179 9.17 5.54 -1.85
C ASN A 179 8.20 5.39 -0.66
N HIS A 180 7.94 4.14 -0.28
CA HIS A 180 7.30 3.75 0.97
C HIS A 180 8.40 3.24 1.89
N GLY A 181 8.80 4.04 2.87
CA GLY A 181 10.05 3.82 3.60
C GLY A 181 11.25 3.77 2.65
N HIS A 182 11.91 2.61 2.56
CA HIS A 182 13.07 2.40 1.67
C HIS A 182 12.73 1.72 0.34
N VAL A 183 11.45 1.45 0.07
CA VAL A 183 11.01 0.68 -1.10
C VAL A 183 10.34 1.59 -2.12
N LYS A 184 10.84 1.58 -3.36
CA LYS A 184 10.20 2.26 -4.48
C LYS A 184 8.83 1.65 -4.78
N ILE A 185 7.79 2.50 -4.86
CA ILE A 185 6.39 2.04 -4.93
C ILE A 185 5.99 1.71 -6.36
N ALA A 186 5.97 2.69 -7.26
CA ALA A 186 5.74 2.56 -8.70
C ALA A 186 5.82 3.96 -9.35
N ASP A 187 5.92 4.02 -10.69
CA ASP A 187 5.87 5.30 -11.42
C ASP A 187 4.44 5.84 -11.57
N PHE A 188 3.43 4.96 -11.47
CA PHE A 188 2.00 5.32 -11.51
C PHE A 188 1.28 4.73 -10.29
N ILE A 189 0.74 5.63 -9.47
CA ILE A 189 0.08 5.28 -8.20
C ILE A 189 -1.30 5.93 -8.20
N GLU A 190 -2.32 5.12 -7.98
CA GLU A 190 -3.67 5.58 -7.64
C GLU A 190 -3.96 5.26 -6.16
N MET A 191 -4.83 6.03 -5.51
CA MET A 191 -5.19 5.83 -4.10
C MET A 191 -6.69 5.75 -3.89
N THR A 192 -7.11 4.83 -3.03
CA THR A 192 -8.50 4.63 -2.66
C THR A 192 -8.61 4.24 -1.19
N LEU A 193 -9.78 4.48 -0.60
CA LEU A 193 -10.12 3.91 0.70
C LEU A 193 -10.88 2.60 0.48
N LEU A 194 -10.55 1.58 1.25
CA LEU A 194 -11.13 0.25 1.13
C LEU A 194 -11.70 -0.19 2.48
N SER A 195 -12.98 -0.56 2.52
CA SER A 195 -13.60 -1.07 3.74
C SER A 195 -12.89 -2.32 4.27
N ASP A 196 -12.82 -2.40 5.60
CA ASP A 196 -12.30 -3.51 6.39
C ASP A 196 -13.41 -4.23 7.20
N GLU A 197 -14.69 -3.96 6.87
CA GLU A 197 -15.85 -4.50 7.59
C GLU A 197 -16.36 -5.84 7.03
N GLU A 198 -15.82 -6.30 5.89
CA GLU A 198 -16.19 -7.60 5.33
C GLU A 198 -15.50 -8.73 6.10
N CYS A 199 -16.26 -9.32 7.02
CA CYS A 199 -15.91 -10.51 7.78
C CYS A 199 -16.57 -11.73 7.12
N GLY A 200 -15.80 -12.72 6.69
CA GLY A 200 -16.39 -13.92 6.07
C GLY A 200 -15.59 -15.21 6.25
N CYS A 201 -14.33 -15.11 6.64
CA CYS A 201 -13.48 -16.26 6.90
C CYS A 201 -13.61 -16.65 8.36
N ASP A 202 -13.39 -17.93 8.63
CA ASP A 202 -13.34 -18.45 9.98
C ASP A 202 -12.27 -17.72 10.79
N ASP A 203 -12.52 -17.58 12.09
CA ASP A 203 -11.55 -16.97 12.98
C ASP A 203 -10.24 -17.78 12.97
N LEU A 204 -9.13 -17.06 13.05
CA LEU A 204 -7.82 -17.67 13.14
C LEU A 204 -7.67 -18.19 14.57
N TYR A 205 -7.84 -19.50 14.73
CA TYR A 205 -7.75 -20.15 16.04
C TYR A 205 -6.31 -20.17 16.54
N THR A 206 -6.17 -20.39 17.85
CA THR A 206 -4.89 -20.70 18.48
C THR A 206 -4.31 -21.97 17.87
N ILE A 207 -3.18 -21.87 17.16
CA ILE A 207 -2.46 -23.02 16.59
C ILE A 207 -1.12 -23.11 17.32
N ASN A 208 -0.83 -24.25 17.94
CA ASN A 208 0.45 -24.54 18.60
C ASN A 208 0.88 -23.48 19.63
N GLY A 209 -0.08 -22.89 20.34
CA GLY A 209 0.16 -21.83 21.33
C GLY A 209 0.34 -20.43 20.75
N ILE A 210 0.35 -20.27 19.42
CA ILE A 210 0.27 -18.98 18.76
C ILE A 210 -1.18 -18.53 18.77
N GLU A 211 -1.46 -17.38 19.37
CA GLU A 211 -2.78 -16.78 19.45
C GLU A 211 -2.93 -15.68 18.40
N ALA A 212 -3.91 -15.80 17.52
CA ALA A 212 -4.27 -14.76 16.56
C ALA A 212 -5.60 -14.13 16.97
N THR A 213 -5.61 -12.84 17.28
CA THR A 213 -6.80 -12.10 17.71
C THR A 213 -7.07 -10.92 16.80
N ARG A 214 -8.34 -10.62 16.53
CA ARG A 214 -8.72 -9.46 15.72
C ARG A 214 -8.43 -8.17 16.47
N VAL A 215 -7.85 -7.19 15.77
CA VAL A 215 -7.53 -5.89 16.36
C VAL A 215 -8.70 -4.93 16.18
N GLU A 216 -9.25 -4.42 17.29
CA GLU A 216 -10.25 -3.33 17.28
C GLU A 216 -11.47 -3.59 16.35
N GLY A 217 -11.97 -4.82 16.34
CA GLY A 217 -13.13 -5.19 15.52
C GLY A 217 -12.87 -5.29 14.00
N SER A 218 -11.61 -5.18 13.58
CA SER A 218 -11.22 -5.43 12.18
C SER A 218 -11.53 -6.87 11.75
N CYS A 219 -11.92 -7.04 10.50
CA CYS A 219 -12.07 -8.35 9.89
C CYS A 219 -10.76 -8.91 9.31
N ASN A 220 -9.77 -8.06 9.01
CA ASN A 220 -8.59 -8.42 8.24
C ASN A 220 -7.26 -8.15 8.97
N VAL A 221 -7.31 -7.56 10.17
CA VAL A 221 -6.12 -7.25 10.96
C VAL A 221 -6.08 -8.10 12.21
N PHE A 222 -5.01 -8.89 12.31
CA PHE A 222 -4.78 -9.83 13.39
C PHE A 222 -3.55 -9.43 14.18
N ARG A 223 -3.66 -9.37 15.50
CA ARG A 223 -2.52 -9.40 16.39
C ARG A 223 -2.20 -10.86 16.67
N VAL A 224 -0.99 -11.25 16.31
CA VAL A 224 -0.48 -12.60 16.52
C VAL A 224 0.54 -12.55 17.65
N THR A 225 0.29 -13.33 18.69
CA THR A 225 1.16 -13.47 19.87
C THR A 225 1.65 -14.92 19.97
N ALA A 226 2.96 -15.10 20.10
CA ALA A 226 3.62 -16.38 20.26
C ALA A 226 4.31 -16.45 21.64
N PRO A 227 4.31 -17.62 22.31
CA PRO A 227 4.82 -17.80 23.67
C PRO A 227 6.35 -17.91 23.66
N ASP A 228 7.05 -16.79 23.49
CA ASP A 228 8.52 -16.64 23.68
C ASP A 228 9.40 -16.96 22.47
N SER A 229 8.83 -17.09 21.26
CA SER A 229 9.64 -17.24 20.05
C SER A 229 9.09 -16.45 18.87
N SER A 230 9.98 -16.12 17.94
CA SER A 230 9.55 -15.66 16.63
C SER A 230 8.68 -16.71 15.95
N PHE A 231 7.82 -16.33 15.02
CA PHE A 231 7.04 -17.30 14.25
C PHE A 231 7.13 -17.00 12.75
N PHE A 232 6.65 -17.95 11.95
CA PHE A 232 6.47 -17.78 10.51
C PHE A 232 4.99 -17.93 10.17
N ILE A 233 4.58 -17.17 9.17
CA ILE A 233 3.31 -17.40 8.49
C ILE A 233 3.60 -18.37 7.35
N MET A 234 2.98 -19.54 7.41
CA MET A 234 3.00 -20.51 6.34
C MET A 234 1.64 -20.53 5.65
N MET A 235 1.66 -20.77 4.35
CA MET A 235 0.44 -20.89 3.57
C MET A 235 0.33 -22.29 3.03
N SER A 236 -0.81 -22.92 3.25
CA SER A 236 -1.26 -24.02 2.42
C SER A 236 -1.65 -23.48 1.05
N ASP A 237 -1.08 -24.04 -0.02
CA ASP A 237 -1.68 -23.93 -1.35
C ASP A 237 -3.10 -24.53 -1.37
N ASP A 238 -3.83 -24.31 -2.47
CA ASP A 238 -5.19 -24.84 -2.68
C ASP A 238 -5.25 -26.38 -2.67
N THR A 239 -4.08 -27.04 -2.75
CA THR A 239 -3.92 -28.50 -2.73
C THR A 239 -3.56 -29.05 -1.35
N GLY A 240 -3.30 -28.22 -0.34
CA GLY A 240 -2.88 -28.67 0.98
C GLY A 240 -1.48 -29.29 1.04
N SER A 241 -0.74 -29.25 -0.06
CA SER A 241 0.46 -30.09 -0.26
C SER A 241 1.76 -29.35 -0.01
N GLU A 242 1.78 -28.03 -0.18
CA GLU A 242 3.00 -27.23 -0.03
C GLU A 242 2.76 -26.07 0.94
N TYR A 243 3.67 -25.95 1.91
CA TYR A 243 3.72 -24.82 2.83
C TYR A 243 4.75 -23.81 2.33
N ILE A 244 4.28 -22.65 1.86
CA ILE A 244 5.18 -21.58 1.40
C ILE A 244 5.40 -20.61 2.57
N PRO A 245 6.64 -20.42 3.07
CA PRO A 245 6.93 -19.41 4.07
C PRO A 245 6.79 -18.02 3.43
N MET A 246 5.88 -17.21 3.97
CA MET A 246 5.56 -15.89 3.39
C MET A 246 6.34 -14.75 4.01
N THR A 247 6.83 -14.98 5.22
CA THR A 247 7.58 -14.01 5.98
C THR A 247 8.87 -14.64 6.42
N ASN A 248 9.86 -13.79 6.64
CA ASN A 248 10.94 -14.15 7.54
C ASN A 248 10.39 -14.30 8.97
N SER A 249 11.24 -14.77 9.87
CA SER A 249 10.96 -14.85 11.31
C SER A 249 10.39 -13.51 11.80
N LEU A 250 9.12 -13.53 12.20
CA LEU A 250 8.40 -12.37 12.74
C LEU A 250 8.60 -12.29 14.25
N PRO A 251 8.56 -11.09 14.86
CA PRO A 251 8.56 -10.95 16.30
C PRO A 251 7.44 -11.75 16.96
N TRP A 252 7.61 -12.13 18.22
CA TRP A 252 6.64 -12.89 19.01
C TRP A 252 5.32 -12.15 19.27
N ASP A 253 5.25 -10.85 18.99
CA ASP A 253 4.02 -10.04 19.05
C ASP A 253 4.02 -9.06 17.87
N VAL A 254 3.09 -9.26 16.93
CA VAL A 254 3.01 -8.46 15.70
C VAL A 254 1.57 -8.33 15.22
N SER A 255 1.25 -7.20 14.61
CA SER A 255 -0.01 -7.00 13.89
C SER A 255 0.18 -7.23 12.39
N ILE A 256 -0.64 -8.09 11.79
CA ILE A 256 -0.63 -8.43 10.38
C ILE A 256 -1.83 -7.78 9.72
N ALA A 257 -1.58 -6.90 8.75
CA ALA A 257 -2.61 -6.17 7.99
C ALA A 257 -2.62 -6.48 6.48
N GLN A 258 -1.68 -7.31 6.01
CA GLN A 258 -1.56 -7.70 4.60
C GLN A 258 -2.42 -8.91 4.21
N MET A 259 -3.01 -9.53 5.22
CA MET A 259 -3.96 -10.63 5.07
C MET A 259 -5.36 -10.06 4.91
N THR A 260 -6.11 -10.55 3.95
CA THR A 260 -7.47 -10.06 3.70
C THR A 260 -8.38 -11.20 3.33
N CYS A 261 -9.51 -11.31 4.01
CA CYS A 261 -10.55 -12.27 3.70
C CYS A 261 -11.55 -11.65 2.72
N VAL A 262 -11.72 -12.25 1.54
CA VAL A 262 -12.75 -11.81 0.59
C VAL A 262 -13.56 -13.00 0.14
N ASN A 263 -14.89 -12.90 0.20
CA ASN A 263 -15.79 -14.00 -0.20
C ASN A 263 -15.42 -15.36 0.44
N LYS A 264 -15.04 -15.36 1.73
CA LYS A 264 -14.61 -16.55 2.49
C LYS A 264 -13.31 -17.20 2.00
N SER A 265 -12.51 -16.50 1.21
CA SER A 265 -11.16 -16.92 0.81
C SER A 265 -10.14 -15.96 1.38
N TRP A 266 -9.03 -16.52 1.89
CA TRP A 266 -7.91 -15.72 2.37
C TRP A 266 -7.07 -15.25 1.19
N TYR A 267 -6.56 -14.03 1.28
CA TYR A 267 -5.58 -13.49 0.36
C TYR A 267 -4.42 -12.88 1.14
N TYR A 268 -3.19 -13.16 0.70
CA TYR A 268 -1.99 -12.49 1.19
C TYR A 268 -1.26 -11.86 0.02
N SER A 269 -1.02 -10.55 0.08
CA SER A 269 -0.34 -9.82 -1.00
C SER A 269 -0.93 -10.09 -2.39
N GLY A 270 -2.25 -10.31 -2.48
CA GLY A 270 -2.97 -10.59 -3.73
C GLY A 270 -3.04 -12.05 -4.18
N HIS A 271 -2.39 -12.97 -3.47
CA HIS A 271 -2.47 -14.40 -3.76
C HIS A 271 -3.57 -15.04 -2.92
N GLN A 272 -4.49 -15.76 -3.56
CA GLN A 272 -5.53 -16.53 -2.88
C GLN A 272 -4.91 -17.69 -2.10
N MET A 273 -5.51 -18.04 -0.97
CA MET A 273 -5.08 -19.07 -0.06
C MET A 273 -6.27 -19.84 0.53
N THR A 274 -6.03 -21.08 0.91
CA THR A 274 -7.02 -21.90 1.64
C THR A 274 -7.18 -21.42 3.08
N ALA A 275 -6.08 -21.34 3.83
CA ALA A 275 -6.05 -20.79 5.19
C ALA A 275 -4.60 -20.41 5.56
N PRO A 276 -4.40 -19.38 6.41
CA PRO A 276 -3.12 -19.17 7.06
C PRO A 276 -2.84 -20.30 8.05
N ASP A 277 -1.57 -20.68 8.13
CA ASP A 277 -1.04 -21.50 9.20
C ASP A 277 0.10 -20.73 9.87
N TYR A 278 0.23 -20.88 11.19
CA TYR A 278 1.27 -20.22 11.97
C TYR A 278 2.16 -21.29 12.57
N LYS A 279 3.47 -21.22 12.29
CA LYS A 279 4.43 -22.17 12.85
C LYS A 279 5.58 -21.49 13.57
N CYS A 280 5.92 -22.04 14.72
CA CYS A 280 7.14 -21.68 15.42
C CYS A 280 8.35 -22.31 14.70
N PRO A 281 9.50 -21.63 14.60
CA PRO A 281 10.74 -22.11 13.98
C PRO A 281 11.20 -23.46 14.53
N CYS A 282 10.86 -23.73 15.78
CA CYS A 282 11.36 -24.88 16.51
C CYS A 282 10.46 -26.13 16.35
N GLU A 283 9.34 -26.01 15.64
CA GLU A 283 8.49 -27.13 15.24
C GLU A 283 8.80 -27.59 13.81
N GLU A 284 10.02 -28.09 13.57
CA GLU A 284 10.26 -28.96 12.40
C GLU A 284 10.10 -30.43 12.76
N ILE A 285 9.33 -31.13 11.93
CA ILE A 285 8.98 -32.54 12.07
C ILE A 285 10.15 -33.39 11.60
N LEU A 286 10.86 -34.02 12.53
CA LEU A 286 11.80 -35.08 12.24
C LEU A 286 11.03 -36.34 11.82
N TYR A 287 10.92 -36.58 10.52
CA TYR A 287 10.54 -37.91 10.01
C TYR A 287 11.81 -38.71 9.74
N SER A 288 12.16 -39.60 10.66
CA SER A 288 13.13 -40.66 10.41
C SER A 288 12.68 -41.91 11.16
N GLN A 289 12.51 -43.02 10.44
CA GLN A 289 12.06 -44.30 11.00
C GLN A 289 13.11 -44.93 11.95
N ASP A 290 14.32 -44.37 12.01
CA ASP A 290 15.46 -44.93 12.74
C ASP A 290 15.92 -44.11 13.96
N ILE A 291 15.20 -43.04 14.33
CA ILE A 291 15.47 -42.29 15.56
C ILE A 291 14.84 -43.06 16.74
N ALA A 292 15.67 -43.50 17.70
CA ALA A 292 15.18 -44.23 18.87
C ALA A 292 14.46 -43.32 19.86
N SER A 293 14.95 -42.09 20.05
CA SER A 293 14.23 -41.03 20.75
C SER A 293 14.78 -39.66 20.37
N TYR A 294 13.94 -38.64 20.51
CA TYR A 294 14.37 -37.25 20.45
C TYR A 294 13.74 -36.49 21.62
N THR A 295 14.43 -35.46 22.10
CA THR A 295 13.84 -34.45 22.98
C THR A 295 14.14 -33.08 22.40
N LEU A 296 13.09 -32.28 22.25
CA LEU A 296 13.20 -30.87 21.89
C LEU A 296 12.98 -30.05 23.15
N ASP A 297 14.01 -29.34 23.59
CA ASP A 297 13.86 -28.27 24.56
C ASP A 297 13.28 -27.05 23.82
N LYS A 298 12.02 -26.73 24.12
CA LYS A 298 11.26 -25.65 23.47
C LYS A 298 11.78 -24.26 23.86
N ASP A 299 12.37 -24.12 25.05
CA ASP A 299 12.81 -22.83 25.58
C ASP A 299 14.16 -22.44 24.97
N THR A 300 15.01 -23.43 24.68
CA THR A 300 16.33 -23.21 24.08
C THR A 300 16.42 -23.55 22.60
N CYS A 301 15.34 -24.09 22.01
CA CYS A 301 15.32 -24.70 20.68
C CYS A 301 16.49 -25.68 20.47
N ARG A 302 16.81 -26.47 21.51
CA ARG A 302 17.83 -27.51 21.45
C ARG A 302 17.19 -28.85 21.15
N LEU A 303 17.71 -29.49 20.11
CA LEU A 303 17.30 -30.82 19.71
C LEU A 303 18.34 -31.84 20.16
N ASN A 304 17.96 -32.71 21.10
CA ASN A 304 18.76 -33.86 21.47
C ASN A 304 18.24 -35.10 20.72
N LEU A 305 19.13 -35.74 19.96
CA LEU A 305 18.82 -36.95 19.19
C LEU A 305 19.57 -38.15 19.77
N SER A 306 18.90 -39.30 19.83
CA SER A 306 19.57 -40.59 20.02
C SER A 306 19.16 -41.59 18.94
N CYS A 307 20.16 -42.17 18.25
CA CYS A 307 19.95 -43.32 17.38
C CYS A 307 19.86 -44.61 18.23
N ALA A 308 19.17 -45.62 17.70
CA ALA A 308 19.29 -46.99 18.22
C ALA A 308 20.74 -47.48 18.11
N ASN A 309 21.16 -48.34 19.04
CA ASN A 309 22.55 -48.79 19.22
C ASN A 309 23.28 -49.09 17.91
N GLU A 310 24.53 -48.62 17.82
CA GLU A 310 25.51 -48.84 16.73
C GLU A 310 25.25 -48.12 15.40
N LYS A 311 24.19 -47.33 15.26
CA LYS A 311 23.97 -46.52 14.05
C LYS A 311 24.67 -45.16 14.11
N THR A 312 25.15 -44.70 12.96
CA THR A 312 25.80 -43.40 12.78
C THR A 312 24.74 -42.36 12.43
N LEU A 313 24.66 -41.27 13.19
CA LEU A 313 23.75 -40.18 12.86
C LEU A 313 24.35 -39.32 11.74
N ARG A 314 23.62 -39.20 10.64
CA ARG A 314 23.90 -38.28 9.55
C ARG A 314 22.83 -37.19 9.52
N ILE A 315 23.25 -35.95 9.71
CA ILE A 315 22.40 -34.77 9.62
C ILE A 315 22.78 -34.04 8.34
N THR A 316 21.81 -33.81 7.46
CA THR A 316 22.00 -33.12 6.19
C THR A 316 21.28 -31.79 6.28
N SER A 317 22.03 -30.69 6.38
CA SER A 317 21.48 -29.33 6.30
C SER A 317 20.95 -29.05 4.89
N THR A 318 20.04 -28.07 4.75
CA THR A 318 19.56 -27.53 3.45
C THR A 318 20.66 -27.16 2.47
N ASN A 319 21.87 -26.89 2.96
CA ASN A 319 23.04 -26.60 2.13
C ASN A 319 23.76 -27.86 1.58
N ASN A 320 23.21 -29.07 1.80
CA ASN A 320 23.72 -30.37 1.34
C ASN A 320 25.09 -30.80 1.88
N ASP A 321 25.63 -30.13 2.90
CA ASP A 321 26.83 -30.59 3.60
C ASP A 321 26.44 -31.54 4.75
N PRO A 322 26.71 -32.86 4.63
CA PRO A 322 26.34 -33.81 5.67
C PRO A 322 27.32 -33.73 6.84
N MET A 323 26.78 -33.53 8.04
CA MET A 323 27.52 -33.76 9.28
C MET A 323 27.29 -35.20 9.75
N THR A 324 28.37 -35.90 10.11
CA THR A 324 28.32 -37.29 10.55
C THR A 324 28.87 -37.38 11.97
N PHE A 325 28.14 -38.06 12.85
CA PHE A 325 28.50 -38.19 14.26
C PHE A 325 28.63 -39.66 14.65
N SER A 326 29.71 -40.00 15.35
CA SER A 326 29.96 -41.37 15.80
C SER A 326 28.91 -41.83 16.83
N PRO A 327 28.56 -43.13 16.86
CA PRO A 327 27.60 -43.69 17.81
C PRO A 327 27.93 -43.30 19.26
N GLY A 328 26.91 -42.89 20.02
CA GLY A 328 27.05 -42.52 21.44
C GLY A 328 27.60 -41.12 21.73
N SER A 329 27.92 -40.32 20.70
CA SER A 329 28.30 -38.91 20.89
C SER A 329 27.07 -38.09 21.31
N PRO A 330 27.14 -37.26 22.37
CA PRO A 330 26.12 -36.24 22.60
C PRO A 330 26.23 -35.20 21.48
N ILE A 331 25.11 -34.94 20.79
CA ILE A 331 25.04 -34.00 19.68
C ILE A 331 24.19 -32.84 20.13
N ASP A 332 24.82 -31.70 20.39
CA ASP A 332 24.15 -30.43 20.64
C ASP A 332 23.99 -29.72 19.29
N ILE A 333 22.80 -29.82 18.70
CA ILE A 333 22.46 -29.04 17.51
C ILE A 333 21.75 -27.79 18.00
N GLN A 334 22.45 -26.66 17.89
CA GLN A 334 21.80 -25.36 18.00
C GLN A 334 21.25 -25.00 16.63
N CYS A 335 19.92 -25.03 16.50
CA CYS A 335 19.26 -24.44 15.35
C CYS A 335 19.65 -22.96 15.28
N ALA A 336 20.24 -22.53 14.17
CA ALA A 336 20.46 -21.11 13.95
C ALA A 336 19.10 -20.38 13.95
N LYS A 337 19.07 -19.06 14.21
CA LYS A 337 17.86 -18.21 14.15
C LYS A 337 17.22 -18.14 12.74
N GLN A 338 17.64 -18.97 11.78
CA GLN A 338 17.12 -19.08 10.43
C GLN A 338 16.73 -20.54 10.15
N PRO A 339 15.70 -20.80 9.32
CA PRO A 339 15.25 -22.14 9.04
C PRO A 339 16.36 -22.93 8.34
N ALA A 340 16.73 -24.06 8.92
CA ALA A 340 17.58 -25.07 8.30
C ALA A 340 16.81 -26.39 8.36
N THR A 341 16.32 -26.84 7.22
CA THR A 341 15.71 -28.16 7.10
C THR A 341 16.84 -29.19 7.24
N ALA A 342 16.74 -30.03 8.27
CA ALA A 342 17.75 -31.05 8.55
C ALA A 342 17.20 -32.44 8.20
N GLY A 343 17.70 -33.06 7.14
CA GLY A 343 17.45 -34.46 6.86
C GLY A 343 18.25 -35.34 7.83
N VAL A 344 17.57 -36.12 8.67
CA VAL A 344 18.22 -36.99 9.66
C VAL A 344 18.10 -38.45 9.27
N ASN A 345 19.24 -39.12 9.05
CA ASN A 345 19.32 -40.56 8.81
C ASN A 345 20.24 -41.22 9.84
N CYS A 346 19.80 -42.29 10.48
CA CYS A 346 20.66 -43.18 11.25
C CYS A 346 21.07 -44.35 10.34
N ASN A 347 22.32 -44.36 9.87
CA ASN A 347 22.86 -45.41 9.00
C ASN A 347 23.60 -46.49 9.78
#